data_AF-A0A968JRI9-F1
#
_entry.id   AF-A0A968JRI9-F1
#
_cell.length_a   1.000
_cell.length_b   1.000
_cell.length_c   1.000
_cell.angle_alpha   90.00
_cell.angle_beta   90.00
_cell.angle_gamma   90.00
#
_symmetry.space_group_name_H-M   'P 1'
#
loop_
_entity.id
_entity.type
_entity.pdbx_description
1 polymer ?
#
loop_
_entity_poly.entity_id
_entity_poly.type
_entity_poly.pdbx_seq_one_letter_code
_entity_poly.pdbx_strand_id
1 'polypeptide(L)'
;MFSFTKAQTIGDTLYYDNHHHITSETHAFSYRIIHIDTSRILFNVDDYYISGKPLMVGSYQSINPDRKTGAFSWWHENGQLNIQCE
;
A
#
# COMPACT_ATOMS: atom_id res chain seq x y z
N MET A 1 15.40 -13.08 -16.41
CA MET A 1 14.39 -11.99 -16.37
C MET A 1 13.08 -12.62 -15.92
N PHE A 2 12.79 -12.61 -14.62
CA PHE A 2 11.56 -13.20 -14.08
C PHE A 2 10.52 -12.10 -13.95
N SER A 3 9.58 -12.07 -14.89
CA SER A 3 8.39 -11.22 -14.83
C SER A 3 7.39 -11.89 -13.90
N PHE A 4 7.34 -11.47 -12.65
CA PHE A 4 6.28 -11.86 -11.73
C PHE A 4 5.12 -10.90 -11.88
N THR A 5 4.30 -11.07 -12.91
CA THR A 5 2.94 -10.52 -12.90
C THR A 5 2.06 -11.47 -12.09
N LYS A 6 2.33 -11.60 -10.77
CA LYS A 6 1.30 -12.09 -9.86
C LYS A 6 0.27 -10.98 -9.84
N ALA A 7 -0.89 -11.20 -10.46
CA ALA A 7 -2.02 -10.29 -10.31
C ALA A 7 -2.23 -10.08 -8.81
N GLN A 8 -2.06 -8.85 -8.32
CA GLN A 8 -2.30 -8.51 -6.93
C GLN A 8 -3.71 -8.96 -6.60
N THR A 9 -3.81 -9.98 -5.74
CA THR A 9 -5.09 -10.59 -5.40
C THR A 9 -5.66 -9.77 -4.26
N ILE A 10 -6.87 -9.26 -4.46
CA ILE A 10 -7.57 -8.49 -3.43
C ILE A 10 -7.84 -9.42 -2.25
N GLY A 11 -7.38 -9.03 -1.06
CA GLY A 11 -7.50 -9.81 0.18
C GLY A 11 -6.17 -10.38 0.70
N ASP A 12 -5.12 -10.44 -0.12
CA ASP A 12 -3.78 -10.83 0.33
C ASP A 12 -3.07 -9.62 0.97
N THR A 13 -2.41 -9.85 2.11
CA THR A 13 -1.42 -8.90 2.63
C THR A 13 -0.19 -8.95 1.72
N LEU A 14 0.23 -7.80 1.19
CA LEU A 14 1.42 -7.68 0.36
C LEU A 14 2.57 -7.15 1.20
N TYR A 15 3.68 -7.88 1.25
CA TYR A 15 4.87 -7.47 1.99
C TYR A 15 5.87 -6.80 1.04
N TYR A 16 6.53 -5.74 1.52
CA TYR A 16 7.49 -4.95 0.76
C TYR A 16 8.79 -4.79 1.53
N ASP A 17 9.91 -4.83 0.82
CA ASP A 17 11.22 -4.46 1.36
C ASP A 17 11.36 -2.92 1.50
N ASN A 18 12.52 -2.46 1.97
CA ASN A 18 12.79 -1.03 2.12
C ASN A 18 12.97 -0.26 0.80
N HIS A 19 12.92 -0.95 -0.34
CA HIS A 19 12.95 -0.37 -1.69
C HIS A 19 11.57 -0.49 -2.39
N HIS A 20 10.52 -0.88 -1.65
CA HIS A 20 9.17 -1.07 -2.17
C HIS A 20 9.04 -2.18 -3.22
N HIS A 21 9.91 -3.19 -3.18
CA HIS A 21 9.74 -4.43 -3.94
C HIS A 21 8.96 -5.46 -3.13
N ILE A 22 8.05 -6.19 -3.78
CA ILE A 22 7.32 -7.29 -3.14
C ILE A 22 8.33 -8.33 -2.62
N THR A 23 8.16 -8.73 -1.36
CA THR A 23 9.03 -9.68 -0.66
C THR A 23 8.20 -10.62 0.22
N SER A 24 8.87 -11.49 0.97
CA SER A 24 8.25 -12.32 2.03
C SER A 24 8.12 -11.55 3.34
N GLU A 25 7.17 -11.93 4.20
CA GLU A 25 6.96 -11.34 5.53
C GLU A 25 8.24 -11.20 6.37
N THR A 26 9.10 -12.22 6.40
CA THR A 26 10.33 -12.23 7.22
C THR A 26 11.41 -11.25 6.77
N HIS A 27 11.29 -10.68 5.57
CA HIS A 27 12.20 -9.69 4.99
C HIS A 27 11.51 -8.34 4.76
N ALA A 28 10.28 -8.19 5.27
CA ALA A 28 9.46 -7.03 5.01
C ALA A 28 9.88 -5.84 5.88
N PHE A 29 9.95 -4.66 5.27
CA PHE A 29 9.99 -3.38 5.95
C PHE A 29 8.57 -2.86 6.22
N SER A 30 7.64 -3.13 5.29
CA SER A 30 6.25 -2.71 5.36
C SER A 30 5.32 -3.75 4.75
N TYR A 31 4.03 -3.64 5.05
CA TYR A 31 2.99 -4.44 4.42
C TYR A 31 1.79 -3.58 4.00
N ARG A 32 1.05 -4.03 2.99
CA ARG A 32 -0.12 -3.37 2.43
C ARG A 32 -1.36 -4.22 2.61
N ILE A 33 -2.45 -3.55 2.95
CA ILE A 33 -3.80 -4.09 2.91
C ILE A 33 -4.61 -3.28 1.89
N ILE A 34 -5.40 -3.97 1.08
CA ILE A 34 -6.24 -3.37 0.04
C ILE A 34 -7.70 -3.72 0.31
N HIS A 35 -8.53 -2.69 0.43
CA HIS A 35 -9.98 -2.79 0.57
C HIS A 35 -10.67 -2.26 -0.70
N ILE A 36 -11.66 -2.99 -1.24
CA ILE A 36 -12.49 -2.46 -2.33
C ILE A 36 -13.68 -1.72 -1.74
N ASP A 37 -13.83 -0.44 -2.08
CA ASP A 37 -15.10 0.27 -1.97
C ASP A 37 -15.92 0.05 -3.24
N THR A 38 -16.88 -0.88 -3.19
CA THR A 38 -17.73 -1.22 -4.34
C THR A 38 -18.77 -0.14 -4.66
N SER A 39 -19.05 0.78 -3.74
CA SER A 39 -20.00 1.87 -3.97
C SER A 39 -19.44 2.95 -4.88
N ARG A 40 -18.12 3.15 -4.85
CA ARG A 40 -17.38 4.15 -5.63
C ARG A 40 -16.44 3.54 -6.67
N ILE A 41 -16.28 2.21 -6.64
CA ILE A 41 -15.32 1.46 -7.45
C ILE A 41 -13.90 2.01 -7.21
N LEU A 42 -13.49 2.02 -5.93
CA LEU A 42 -12.18 2.47 -5.49
C LEU A 42 -11.45 1.37 -4.72
N PHE A 43 -10.12 1.41 -4.78
CA PHE A 43 -9.22 0.61 -3.96
C PHE A 43 -8.66 1.50 -2.85
N ASN A 44 -9.07 1.27 -1.61
CA ASN A 44 -8.46 1.90 -0.46
C ASN A 44 -7.24 1.08 -0.05
N VAL A 45 -6.11 1.75 0.05
CA VAL A 45 -4.80 1.15 0.29
C VAL A 45 -4.28 1.68 1.62
N ASP A 46 -4.02 0.76 2.53
CA ASP A 46 -3.38 1.03 3.81
C ASP A 46 -2.03 0.32 3.86
N ASP A 47 -0.96 1.09 3.87
CA ASP A 47 0.39 0.60 4.12
C ASP A 47 0.78 0.83 5.58
N TYR A 48 1.45 -0.17 6.14
CA TYR A 48 1.94 -0.17 7.50
C TYR A 48 3.43 -0.52 7.51
N TYR A 49 4.18 0.09 8.43
CA TYR A 49 5.48 -0.46 8.83
C TYR A 49 5.30 -1.87 9.40
N ILE A 50 6.34 -2.71 9.36
CA ILE A 50 6.29 -4.05 9.95
C ILE A 50 5.98 -4.02 11.47
N SER A 51 6.23 -2.88 12.13
CA SER A 51 5.82 -2.60 13.51
C SER A 51 4.31 -2.42 13.70
N GLY A 52 3.52 -2.41 12.62
CA GLY A 52 2.07 -2.21 12.62
C GLY A 52 1.63 -0.75 12.61
N LYS A 53 2.57 0.20 12.54
CA LYS A 53 2.26 1.64 12.50
C LYS A 53 1.90 2.09 11.08
N PRO A 54 0.98 3.06 10.90
CA PRO A 54 0.65 3.58 9.58
C PRO A 54 1.87 4.15 8.88
N LEU A 55 2.07 3.76 7.62
CA LEU A 55 3.06 4.30 6.69
C LEU A 55 2.37 5.20 5.67
N MET A 56 1.30 4.72 5.05
CA MET A 56 0.55 5.44 4.02
C MET A 56 -0.92 5.01 4.03
N VAL A 57 -1.82 5.96 3.79
CA VAL A 57 -3.20 5.65 3.41
C VAL A 57 -3.59 6.47 2.19
N GLY A 58 -4.40 5.88 1.32
CA GLY A 58 -4.94 6.59 0.17
C GLY A 58 -5.87 5.74 -0.69
N SER A 59 -6.47 6.37 -1.70
CA SER A 59 -7.40 5.70 -2.61
C SER A 59 -6.86 5.67 -4.04
N TYR A 60 -7.14 4.58 -4.73
CA TYR A 60 -6.75 4.36 -6.11
C TYR A 60 -7.99 3.99 -6.95
N GLN A 61 -8.03 4.47 -8.18
CA GLN A 61 -8.97 4.00 -9.21
C GLN A 61 -8.47 2.73 -9.90
N SER A 62 -7.17 2.49 -9.87
CA SER A 62 -6.50 1.30 -10.38
C SER A 62 -5.17 1.12 -9.63
N ILE A 63 -4.79 -0.13 -9.36
CA ILE A 63 -3.52 -0.51 -8.71
C ILE A 63 -2.54 -1.21 -9.69
N ASN A 64 -2.93 -1.36 -10.96
CA ASN A 64 -2.04 -1.81 -12.02
C ASN A 64 -2.54 -1.35 -13.41
N PRO A 65 -2.03 -0.25 -13.96
CA PRO A 65 -1.08 0.69 -13.34
C PRO A 65 -1.74 1.46 -12.19
N ASP A 66 -0.92 2.02 -11.31
CA ASP A 66 -1.38 2.88 -10.23
C ASP A 66 -2.03 4.16 -10.77
N ARG A 67 -3.29 4.38 -10.40
CA ARG A 67 -4.02 5.63 -10.65
C ARG A 67 -4.60 6.15 -9.34
N LYS A 68 -3.86 7.04 -8.68
CA LYS A 68 -4.24 7.68 -7.42
C LYS A 68 -5.48 8.57 -7.58
N THR A 69 -6.28 8.67 -6.52
CA THR A 69 -7.41 9.59 -6.43
C THR A 69 -7.64 10.04 -4.99
N GLY A 70 -8.02 11.30 -4.80
CA GLY A 70 -8.28 11.86 -3.47
C GLY A 70 -7.02 11.98 -2.62
N ALA A 71 -7.25 12.15 -1.33
CA ALA A 71 -6.17 12.46 -0.40
C ALA A 71 -5.28 11.25 -0.12
N PHE A 72 -3.99 11.54 -0.01
CA PHE A 72 -2.98 10.61 0.48
C PHE A 72 -2.30 11.21 1.70
N SER A 73 -2.01 10.37 2.68
CA SER A 73 -1.25 10.75 3.86
C SER A 73 -0.13 9.76 4.07
N TRP A 74 1.05 10.27 4.41
CA TRP A 74 2.23 9.48 4.74
C TRP A 74 2.75 9.87 6.11
N TRP A 75 3.18 8.88 6.88
CA TRP A 75 3.73 9.08 8.21
C TRP A 75 5.12 8.49 8.32
N HIS A 76 5.92 9.07 9.19
CA HIS A 76 7.10 8.43 9.73
C HIS A 76 6.69 7.37 10.76
N GLU A 77 7.56 6.39 11.03
CA GLU A 77 7.29 5.33 12.00
C GLU A 77 7.13 5.85 13.45
N ASN A 78 7.54 7.09 13.74
CA ASN A 78 7.25 7.73 15.03
C ASN A 78 5.80 8.27 15.12
N GLY A 79 5.00 8.15 14.05
CA GLY A 79 3.63 8.65 13.96
C GLY A 79 3.52 10.11 13.47
N GLN A 80 4.63 10.78 13.20
CA GLN A 80 4.61 12.14 12.67
C GLN A 80 4.19 12.14 11.21
N LEU A 81 3.22 12.99 10.86
CA LEU A 81 2.82 13.21 9.47
C LEU A 81 4.03 13.75 8.69
N ASN A 82 4.39 13.05 7.63
CA ASN A 82 5.46 13.44 6.70
C ASN A 82 4.87 14.31 5.58
N ILE A 83 3.85 13.78 4.88
CA ILE A 83 3.23 14.41 3.72
C ILE A 83 1.73 14.18 3.76
N GLN A 84 0.96 15.18 3.37
CA GLN A 84 -0.43 15.04 3.00
C GLN A 84 -0.66 15.75 1.66
N CYS A 85 -1.26 15.05 0.70
CA CYS A 85 -1.61 15.58 -0.61
C CYS A 85 -3.11 15.39 -0.87
N GLU A 86 -3.69 16.26 -1.69
CA GLU A 86 -5.08 16.22 -2.16
C GLU A 86 -5.16 16.15 -3.68
#